data_AF-A0A4R1RVW2-F1
#
_entry.id   AF-A0A4R1RVW2-F1
#
_cell.length_a   1.000
_cell.length_b   1.000
_cell.length_c   1.000
_cell.angle_alpha   90.00
_cell.angle_beta   90.00
_cell.angle_gamma   90.00
#
_symmetry.space_group_name_H-M   'P 1'
#
loop_
_entity.id
_entity.type
_entity.pdbx_description
1 polymer ?
#
loop_
_entity_poly.entity_id
_entity_poly.type
_entity_poly.pdbx_seq_one_letter_code
_entity_poly.pdbx_strand_id
1 'polypeptide(L)'
;MMKLSQSPLPPGIRTIMVVNCLATVLTLLFWLLVLWRVFLAPENPTALSMASRASTLGFLISDLIWAVPIMAVSIPGLARLRFWGWAAAQSANILWIYSMTNLWVRDSYSGVITPGDILFLPLALFSLWSVWYLWMKRSQFRINE
;
A
#
# COMPACT_ATOMS: atom_id res chain seq x y z
N MET A 1 10.53 7.41 37.89
CA MET A 1 10.26 7.20 36.45
C MET A 1 10.12 5.71 36.20
N MET A 2 8.89 5.19 36.14
CA MET A 2 8.62 3.76 35.93
C MET A 2 8.88 3.46 34.44
N LYS A 3 9.95 2.72 34.14
CA LYS A 3 10.14 2.14 32.80
C LYS A 3 9.00 1.15 32.59
N LEU A 4 7.95 1.58 31.88
CA LEU A 4 7.00 0.67 31.27
C LEU A 4 7.85 -0.25 30.38
N SER A 5 8.07 -1.48 30.86
CA SER A 5 8.55 -2.59 30.03
C SER A 5 7.59 -2.67 28.85
N GLN A 6 7.99 -2.10 27.72
CA GLN A 6 7.25 -2.23 26.48
C GLN A 6 7.38 -3.69 26.10
N SER A 7 6.31 -4.45 26.29
CA SER A 7 6.22 -5.78 25.71
C SER A 7 6.57 -5.69 24.23
N PRO A 8 7.44 -6.57 23.72
CA PRO A 8 7.88 -6.49 22.34
C PRO A 8 6.66 -6.59 21.42
N LEU A 9 6.65 -5.74 20.37
CA LEU A 9 5.62 -5.76 19.33
C LEU A 9 5.46 -7.19 18.79
N PRO A 10 4.23 -7.71 18.70
CA PRO A 10 4.00 -9.03 18.11
C PRO A 10 4.65 -9.12 16.73
N PRO A 11 5.33 -10.24 16.42
CA PRO A 11 6.17 -10.33 15.23
C PRO A 11 5.39 -10.05 13.94
N GLY A 12 4.14 -10.49 13.84
CA GLY A 12 3.30 -10.19 12.67
C GLY A 12 2.98 -8.70 12.53
N ILE A 13 2.66 -7.99 13.62
CA ILE A 13 2.42 -6.54 13.60
C ILE A 13 3.70 -5.81 13.19
N ARG A 14 4.86 -6.24 13.70
CA ARG A 14 6.16 -5.69 13.33
C ARG A 14 6.45 -5.89 11.84
N THR A 15 6.20 -7.09 11.31
CA THR A 15 6.38 -7.38 9.88
C THR A 15 5.49 -6.50 9.01
N ILE A 16 4.20 -6.39 9.33
CA ILE A 16 3.25 -5.52 8.61
C ILE A 16 3.71 -4.07 8.65
N MET A 17 4.16 -3.59 9.81
CA MET A 17 4.66 -2.23 9.96
C MET A 17 5.90 -1.97 9.08
N VAL A 18 6.86 -2.90 9.05
CA VAL A 18 8.06 -2.78 8.20
C VAL A 18 7.68 -2.78 6.73
N VAL A 19 6.80 -3.69 6.31
CA VAL A 19 6.35 -3.76 4.91
C VAL A 19 5.57 -2.50 4.51
N ASN A 20 4.66 -2.00 5.35
CA ASN A 20 3.97 -0.73 5.10
C ASN A 20 4.95 0.45 5.01
N CYS A 21 6.02 0.47 5.82
CA CYS A 21 7.06 1.49 5.75
C CYS A 21 7.81 1.44 4.41
N LEU A 22 8.27 0.24 4.01
CA LEU A 22 8.93 0.04 2.72
C LEU A 22 8.00 0.40 1.56
N ALA A 23 6.74 -0.05 1.59
CA ALA A 23 5.74 0.27 0.59
C ALA A 23 5.49 1.78 0.50
N THR A 24 5.39 2.49 1.62
CA THR A 24 5.23 3.96 1.62
C THR A 24 6.36 4.64 0.86
N VAL A 25 7.62 4.28 1.18
CA VAL A 25 8.80 4.88 0.55
C VAL A 25 8.88 4.50 -0.93
N LEU A 26 8.69 3.23 -1.27
CA LEU A 26 8.77 2.74 -2.64
C LEU A 26 7.67 3.33 -3.53
N THR A 27 6.43 3.40 -3.05
CA THR A 27 5.31 4.01 -3.77
C THR A 27 5.55 5.51 -3.99
N LEU A 28 6.04 6.23 -2.97
CA LEU A 28 6.37 7.64 -3.12
C LEU A 28 7.49 7.85 -4.15
N LEU A 29 8.58 7.09 -4.06
CA LEU A 29 9.70 7.17 -5.02
C LEU A 29 9.26 6.83 -6.43
N PHE A 30 8.47 5.76 -6.59
CA PHE A 30 7.91 5.35 -7.88
C PHE A 30 7.11 6.49 -8.51
N TRP A 31 6.16 7.09 -7.77
CA TRP A 31 5.33 8.16 -8.31
C TRP A 31 6.10 9.45 -8.54
N LEU A 32 7.12 9.77 -7.74
CA LEU A 32 8.02 10.90 -8.01
C LEU A 32 8.79 10.68 -9.33
N LEU A 33 9.27 9.46 -9.60
CA LEU A 33 9.93 9.12 -10.86
C LEU A 33 8.95 9.16 -12.04
N VAL A 34 7.72 8.68 -11.86
CA VAL A 34 6.67 8.77 -12.89
C VAL A 34 6.31 10.21 -13.17
N LEU A 35 6.13 11.06 -12.15
CA LEU A 35 5.89 12.50 -12.33
C LEU A 35 7.02 13.15 -13.11
N TRP A 36 8.27 12.84 -12.75
CA TRP A 36 9.44 13.34 -13.46
C TRP A 36 9.45 12.90 -14.93
N ARG A 37 9.22 11.62 -15.21
CA ARG A 37 9.30 11.07 -16.56
C ARG A 37 8.11 11.46 -17.44
N VAL A 38 6.92 11.57 -16.87
CA VAL A 38 5.68 11.87 -17.60
C VAL A 38 5.52 13.37 -17.84
N PHE A 39 5.94 14.23 -16.90
CA PHE A 39 5.70 15.67 -16.97
C PHE A 39 6.96 16.53 -17.20
N LEU A 40 8.17 16.03 -16.94
CA LEU A 40 9.40 16.84 -17.02
C LEU A 40 10.40 16.37 -18.10
N ALA A 41 10.23 15.19 -18.69
CA ALA A 41 11.11 14.71 -19.75
C ALA A 41 10.62 15.13 -21.16
N PRO A 42 11.52 15.55 -22.08
CA PRO A 42 11.15 15.87 -23.46
C PRO A 42 10.62 14.65 -24.19
N GLU A 43 9.64 14.88 -25.07
CA GLU A 43 8.73 13.92 -25.70
C GLU A 43 9.30 12.51 -25.91
N ASN A 44 8.79 11.54 -25.15
CA ASN A 44 9.08 10.13 -25.38
C ASN A 44 8.02 9.55 -26.33
N PRO A 45 8.38 9.11 -27.55
CA PRO A 45 7.44 8.65 -28.57
C PRO A 45 6.80 7.28 -28.26
N THR A 46 7.14 6.64 -27.14
CA THR A 46 6.36 5.54 -26.56
C THR A 46 5.11 6.08 -25.87
N ALA A 47 4.23 6.68 -26.65
CA ALA A 47 2.98 7.23 -26.18
C ALA A 47 2.09 6.10 -25.64
N LEU A 48 2.07 5.94 -24.31
CA LEU A 48 0.97 5.26 -23.61
C LEU A 48 -0.34 5.72 -24.24
N SER A 49 -1.21 4.78 -24.62
CA SER A 49 -2.53 5.10 -25.17
C SER A 49 -3.28 6.02 -24.20
N MET A 50 -4.22 6.84 -24.71
CA MET A 50 -5.00 7.75 -23.85
C MET A 50 -5.63 7.02 -22.65
N ALA A 51 -6.12 5.79 -22.85
CA ALA A 51 -6.67 4.95 -21.79
C ALA A 51 -5.61 4.54 -20.75
N SER A 52 -4.40 4.20 -21.19
CA SER A 52 -3.29 3.85 -20.30
C SER A 52 -2.80 5.07 -19.50
N ARG A 53 -2.69 6.25 -20.13
CA ARG A 53 -2.37 7.51 -19.45
C ARG A 53 -3.41 7.87 -18.38
N ALA A 54 -4.70 7.78 -18.72
CA ALA A 54 -5.79 8.06 -17.79
C ALA A 54 -5.76 7.13 -16.57
N SER A 55 -5.55 5.82 -16.81
CA SER A 55 -5.41 4.84 -15.73
C SER A 55 -4.18 5.11 -14.85
N THR A 56 -3.02 5.41 -15.44
CA THR A 56 -1.79 5.75 -14.69
C THR A 56 -1.98 7.02 -13.85
N LEU A 57 -2.62 8.06 -14.38
CA LEU A 57 -2.91 9.28 -13.62
C LEU A 57 -3.92 9.03 -12.50
N GLY A 58 -4.93 8.19 -12.73
CA GLY A 58 -5.89 7.79 -11.70
C GLY A 58 -5.19 7.09 -10.52
N PHE A 59 -4.31 6.12 -10.81
CA PHE A 59 -3.50 5.45 -9.79
C PHE A 59 -2.54 6.42 -9.09
N LEU A 60 -1.89 7.32 -9.83
CA LEU A 60 -0.99 8.32 -9.27
C LEU A 60 -1.68 9.20 -8.23
N ILE A 61 -2.84 9.76 -8.58
CA ILE A 61 -3.60 10.64 -7.69
C ILE A 61 -4.10 9.84 -6.48
N SER A 62 -4.64 8.65 -6.72
CA SER A 62 -5.13 7.78 -5.65
C SER A 62 -4.04 7.41 -4.65
N ASP A 63 -2.86 7.04 -5.14
CA ASP A 63 -1.76 6.60 -4.28
C ASP A 63 -1.16 7.75 -3.48
N LEU A 64 -0.98 8.92 -4.09
CA LEU A 64 -0.42 10.09 -3.39
C LEU A 64 -1.38 10.71 -2.37
N ILE A 65 -2.68 10.72 -2.65
CA ILE A 65 -3.68 11.34 -1.76
C ILE A 65 -4.15 10.35 -0.68
N TRP A 66 -4.31 9.07 -1.03
CA TRP A 66 -4.90 8.08 -0.12
C TRP A 66 -3.87 7.06 0.36
N ALA A 67 -3.29 6.27 -0.54
CA ALA A 67 -2.50 5.11 -0.13
C ALA A 67 -1.27 5.49 0.71
N VAL A 68 -0.47 6.46 0.24
CA VAL A 68 0.76 6.90 0.92
C VAL A 68 0.44 7.52 2.29
N PRO A 69 -0.49 8.49 2.44
CA PRO A 69 -0.83 9.01 3.76
C PRO A 69 -1.38 7.95 4.71
N ILE A 70 -2.25 7.06 4.24
CA ILE A 70 -2.81 5.98 5.07
C ILE A 70 -1.71 5.02 5.53
N MET A 71 -0.81 4.61 4.65
CA MET A 71 0.34 3.77 5.03
C MET A 71 1.26 4.49 6.01
N ALA A 72 1.58 5.76 5.77
CA ALA A 72 2.41 6.56 6.66
C ALA A 72 1.81 6.70 8.06
N VAL A 73 0.49 6.93 8.16
CA VAL A 73 -0.25 6.96 9.42
C VAL A 73 -0.28 5.57 10.08
N SER A 74 -0.38 4.49 9.31
CA SER A 74 -0.41 3.14 9.89
C SER A 74 0.82 2.82 10.75
N ILE A 75 2.00 3.30 10.37
CA ILE A 75 3.29 2.96 11.01
C ILE A 75 3.33 3.37 12.49
N PRO A 76 3.21 4.66 12.88
CA PRO A 76 3.24 5.06 14.28
C PRO A 76 2.04 4.54 15.08
N GLY A 77 0.93 4.24 14.42
CA GLY A 77 -0.25 3.69 15.08
C GLY A 77 -0.09 2.20 15.40
N LEU A 78 0.47 1.41 14.47
CA LEU A 78 0.83 0.01 14.69
C LEU A 78 1.90 -0.10 15.78
N ALA A 79 2.94 0.75 15.75
CA ALA A 79 4.00 0.77 16.75
C ALA A 79 3.47 1.00 18.18
N ARG A 80 2.36 1.73 18.32
CA ARG A 80 1.73 2.06 19.60
C ARG A 80 0.50 1.22 19.91
N LEU A 81 0.18 0.22 19.06
CA LEU A 81 -1.02 -0.61 19.16
C LEU A 81 -2.30 0.23 19.37
N ARG A 82 -2.48 1.27 18.55
CA ARG A 82 -3.66 2.16 18.60
C ARG A 82 -4.68 1.79 17.51
N PHE A 83 -5.97 2.01 17.79
CA PHE A 83 -7.07 1.69 16.88
C PHE A 83 -6.88 2.32 15.49
N TRP A 84 -6.44 3.58 15.43
CA TRP A 84 -6.27 4.31 14.18
C TRP A 84 -5.11 3.75 13.34
N GLY A 85 -4.09 3.18 13.98
CA GLY A 85 -3.01 2.46 13.30
C GLY A 85 -3.48 1.16 12.69
N TRP A 86 -4.30 0.41 13.44
CA TRP A 86 -4.97 -0.79 12.92
C TRP A 86 -5.90 -0.46 11.76
N ALA A 87 -6.76 0.55 11.90
CA ALA A 87 -7.69 0.96 10.86
C ALA A 87 -6.95 1.44 9.60
N ALA A 88 -5.92 2.26 9.75
CA ALA A 88 -5.09 2.71 8.63
C ALA A 88 -4.37 1.53 7.96
N ALA A 89 -3.82 0.59 8.73
CA ALA A 89 -3.18 -0.60 8.17
C ALA A 89 -4.18 -1.51 7.43
N GLN A 90 -5.40 -1.66 7.94
CA GLN A 90 -6.48 -2.38 7.25
C GLN A 90 -6.79 -1.70 5.92
N SER A 91 -7.05 -0.39 5.94
CA SER A 91 -7.39 0.38 4.75
C SER A 91 -6.27 0.34 3.70
N ALA A 92 -5.01 0.48 4.10
CA ALA A 92 -3.87 0.39 3.19
C ALA A 92 -3.81 -0.96 2.46
N ASN A 93 -3.98 -2.07 3.19
CA ASN A 93 -3.92 -3.39 2.60
C ASN A 93 -5.15 -3.71 1.74
N ILE A 94 -6.33 -3.21 2.12
CA ILE A 94 -7.56 -3.32 1.29
C ILE A 94 -7.39 -2.52 -0.01
N LEU A 95 -6.85 -1.30 0.04
CA LEU A 95 -6.56 -0.50 -1.15
C LEU A 95 -5.58 -1.23 -2.08
N TRP A 96 -4.55 -1.86 -1.52
CA TRP A 96 -3.62 -2.68 -2.30
C TRP A 96 -4.30 -3.85 -3.00
N ILE A 97 -5.15 -4.60 -2.30
CA ILE A 97 -5.93 -5.70 -2.88
C ILE A 97 -6.84 -5.18 -4.00
N TYR A 98 -7.52 -4.05 -3.78
CA TYR A 98 -8.39 -3.43 -4.78
C TYR A 98 -7.60 -3.04 -6.04
N SER A 99 -6.48 -2.32 -5.87
CA SER A 99 -5.64 -1.88 -7.00
C SER A 99 -5.13 -3.06 -7.81
N MET A 100 -4.65 -4.11 -7.15
CA MET A 100 -4.19 -5.33 -7.81
C MET A 100 -5.32 -6.06 -8.55
N THR A 101 -6.49 -6.16 -7.93
CA THR A 101 -7.66 -6.76 -8.58
C THR A 101 -8.03 -5.98 -9.84
N ASN A 102 -8.03 -4.65 -9.78
CA ASN A 102 -8.36 -3.81 -10.93
C ASN A 102 -7.32 -3.94 -12.06
N LEU A 103 -6.03 -4.03 -11.73
CA LEU A 103 -4.96 -4.29 -12.69
C LEU A 103 -5.16 -5.64 -13.39
N TRP A 104 -5.35 -6.72 -12.62
CA TRP A 104 -5.56 -8.05 -13.18
C TRP A 104 -6.82 -8.14 -14.04
N VAL A 105 -7.94 -7.52 -13.63
CA VAL A 105 -9.17 -7.50 -14.43
C VAL A 105 -8.95 -6.76 -15.75
N ARG A 106 -8.29 -5.59 -15.72
CA ARG A 106 -7.94 -4.82 -16.92
C ARG A 106 -7.03 -5.61 -17.86
N ASP A 107 -6.00 -6.24 -17.31
CA ASP A 107 -4.96 -6.92 -18.09
C ASP A 107 -5.47 -8.25 -18.65
N SER A 108 -6.30 -8.98 -17.89
CA SER A 108 -7.02 -10.15 -18.39
C SER A 108 -8.01 -9.80 -19.49
N TYR A 109 -8.77 -8.70 -19.34
CA TYR A 109 -9.73 -8.25 -20.35
C TYR A 109 -9.06 -7.79 -21.65
N SER A 110 -7.88 -7.17 -21.54
CA SER A 110 -7.08 -6.74 -22.70
C SER A 110 -6.23 -7.87 -23.31
N GLY A 111 -6.19 -9.05 -22.68
CA GLY A 111 -5.41 -10.20 -23.13
C GLY A 111 -3.89 -10.01 -23.01
N VAL A 112 -3.44 -9.03 -22.23
CA VAL A 112 -2.02 -8.68 -22.07
C VAL A 112 -1.67 -8.78 -20.60
N ILE A 113 -0.94 -9.84 -20.21
CA ILE A 113 -0.35 -9.92 -18.88
C ILE A 113 0.90 -9.05 -18.86
N THR A 114 0.93 -8.07 -17.97
CA THR A 114 2.08 -7.20 -17.80
C THR A 114 3.06 -7.78 -16.76
N PRO A 115 4.36 -7.47 -16.84
CA PRO A 115 5.32 -7.88 -15.80
C PRO A 115 4.92 -7.41 -14.39
N GLY A 116 4.15 -6.32 -14.29
CA GLY A 116 3.60 -5.81 -13.03
C GLY A 116 2.65 -6.81 -12.37
N ASP A 117 1.80 -7.49 -13.14
CA ASP A 117 0.81 -8.44 -12.62
C ASP A 117 1.44 -9.58 -11.82
N ILE A 118 2.62 -10.02 -12.27
CA ILE A 118 3.40 -11.10 -11.64
C ILE A 118 4.23 -10.54 -10.49
N LEU A 119 4.90 -9.40 -10.68
CA LEU A 119 5.79 -8.80 -9.69
C LEU A 119 5.05 -8.44 -8.40
N PHE A 120 3.81 -7.98 -8.50
CA PHE A 120 3.02 -7.54 -7.36
C PHE A 120 2.17 -8.65 -6.72
N LEU A 121 2.10 -9.84 -7.30
CA LEU A 121 1.35 -10.97 -6.74
C LEU A 121 1.77 -11.34 -5.30
N PRO A 122 3.08 -11.42 -4.95
CA PRO A 122 3.49 -11.66 -3.56
C PRO A 122 3.00 -10.58 -2.59
N LEU A 123 2.92 -9.32 -3.05
CA LEU A 123 2.41 -8.21 -2.24
C LEU A 123 0.90 -8.33 -2.02
N ALA A 124 0.14 -8.73 -3.05
CA ALA A 124 -1.29 -8.97 -2.92
C ALA A 124 -1.59 -10.08 -1.88
N LEU A 125 -0.84 -11.19 -1.93
CA LEU A 125 -0.93 -12.26 -0.94
C LEU A 125 -0.55 -11.77 0.47
N PHE A 126 0.51 -10.97 0.56
CA PHE A 126 0.91 -10.35 1.82
C PHE A 126 -0.19 -9.42 2.36
N SER A 127 -0.86 -8.65 1.52
CA SER A 127 -1.97 -7.78 1.93
C SER A 127 -3.17 -8.58 2.43
N LEU A 128 -3.54 -9.67 1.77
CA LEU A 128 -4.60 -10.58 2.25
C LEU A 128 -4.27 -11.15 3.63
N TRP A 129 -3.03 -11.65 3.79
CA TRP A 129 -2.55 -12.15 5.08
C TRP A 129 -2.56 -11.04 6.15
N SER A 130 -2.13 -9.82 5.80
CA SER A 130 -2.08 -8.68 6.72
C SER A 130 -3.48 -8.32 7.20
N VAL A 131 -4.47 -8.28 6.30
CA VAL A 131 -5.87 -7.97 6.66
C VAL A 131 -6.41 -8.99 7.65
N TRP A 132 -6.23 -10.27 7.33
CA TRP A 132 -6.67 -11.37 8.18
C TRP A 132 -5.96 -11.35 9.55
N TYR A 133 -4.63 -11.19 9.56
CA TYR A 133 -3.85 -11.18 10.79
C TYR A 133 -4.20 -10.01 11.71
N LEU A 134 -4.34 -8.80 11.17
CA LEU A 134 -4.75 -7.62 11.93
C LEU A 134 -6.16 -7.78 12.49
N TRP A 135 -7.08 -8.40 11.75
CA TRP A 135 -8.43 -8.70 12.25
C TRP A 135 -8.41 -9.66 13.44
N MET A 136 -7.57 -10.70 13.37
CA MET A 136 -7.39 -11.67 14.46
C MET A 136 -6.74 -11.05 15.70
N LYS A 137 -5.91 -10.01 15.53
CA LYS A 137 -5.23 -9.30 16.62
C LYS A 137 -5.90 -7.99 17.02
N ARG A 138 -7.11 -7.69 16.53
CA ARG A 138 -7.83 -6.42 16.75
C ARG A 138 -7.98 -6.04 18.23
N SER A 139 -8.12 -7.04 19.12
CA SER A 139 -8.24 -6.81 20.58
C SER A 139 -7.00 -6.15 21.20
N GLN A 140 -5.84 -6.23 20.54
CA GLN A 140 -4.60 -5.61 21.01
C GLN A 140 -4.56 -4.09 20.75
N PHE A 141 -5.46 -3.56 19.92
CA PHE A 141 -5.42 -2.18 19.44
C PHE A 141 -6.32 -1.21 20.20
N ARG A 142 -6.75 -1.57 21.41
CA ARG A 142 -7.54 -0.69 22.30
C ARG A 142 -8.80 -0.12 21.61
N ILE A 143 -9.46 -0.96 20.82
CA ILE A 143 -10.62 -0.55 20.01
C ILE A 143 -11.85 -0.24 20.91
N ASN A 144 -11.85 -0.74 22.14
CA ASN A 144 -12.93 -0.59 23.11
C ASN A 144 -12.49 0.16 24.40
N GLU A 145 -11.31 0.80 24.40
CA GLU A 145 -10.86 1.70 25.47
C GLU A 145 -11.20 3.15 25.10
#